data_AF-A0A5R9NYM8-F1
#
_entry.id   AF-A0A5R9NYM8-F1
#
_cell.length_a   1.000
_cell.length_b   1.000
_cell.length_c   1.000
_cell.angle_alpha   90.00
_cell.angle_beta   90.00
_cell.angle_gamma   90.00
#
_symmetry.space_group_name_H-M   'P 1'
#
loop_
_entity.id
_entity.type
_entity.pdbx_description
1 polymer ?
#
loop_
_entity_poly.entity_id
_entity_poly.type
_entity_poly.pdbx_seq_one_letter_code
_entity_poly.pdbx_strand_id
1 'polypeptide(L)'
;MDIAEVIAAAEFDEYDADMGTAGLCGTFALALKEVFPQVDLALICLKGADGKVQMGASDGIPVWKHVVALHDGVLLDVDGSVKLEHVIENYCWDNTVGSGGDLYPVSAARLREIVFSDNKSFDDRWFAKWSDDLRRARDTVLERGSAGLAM
;
A
#
# COMPACT_ATOMS: atom_id res chain seq x y z
N MET A 1 7.19 -10.74 12.59
CA MET A 1 7.90 -9.45 12.69
C MET A 1 6.84 -8.38 12.56
N ASP A 2 6.89 -7.34 13.38
CA ASP A 2 5.96 -6.22 13.24
C ASP A 2 6.41 -5.34 12.06
N ILE A 3 5.69 -5.40 10.94
CA ILE A 3 6.02 -4.61 9.75
C ILE A 3 5.68 -3.13 9.97
N ALA A 4 4.67 -2.82 10.81
CA ALA A 4 4.34 -1.44 11.13
C ALA A 4 5.46 -0.78 11.95
N GLU A 5 6.07 -1.53 12.87
CA GLU A 5 7.29 -1.09 13.57
C GLU A 5 8.43 -0.80 12.59
N VAL A 6 8.61 -1.64 11.56
CA VAL A 6 9.63 -1.40 10.53
C VAL A 6 9.33 -0.13 9.72
N ILE A 7 8.08 0.08 9.31
CA ILE A 7 7.68 1.30 8.58
C ILE A 7 7.95 2.54 9.45
N ALA A 8 7.58 2.49 10.73
CA ALA A 8 7.89 3.59 11.67
C ALA A 8 9.40 3.82 11.84
N ALA A 9 10.20 2.74 11.84
CA ALA A 9 11.66 2.81 11.93
C ALA A 9 12.33 3.24 10.61
N ALA A 10 11.60 3.26 9.49
CA ALA A 10 12.11 3.77 8.21
C ALA A 10 12.18 5.31 8.18
N GLU A 11 11.59 5.99 9.18
CA GLU A 11 11.62 7.45 9.34
C GLU A 11 11.19 8.21 8.07
N PHE A 12 10.15 7.70 7.39
CA PHE A 12 9.54 8.40 6.27
C PHE A 12 9.10 9.80 6.69
N ASP A 13 9.52 10.81 5.94
CA ASP A 13 9.21 12.19 6.22
C ASP A 13 7.84 12.59 5.65
N GLU A 14 7.41 13.83 5.89
CA GLU A 14 6.16 14.37 5.35
C GLU A 14 6.12 14.29 3.82
N TYR A 15 7.27 14.41 3.15
CA TYR A 15 7.34 14.34 1.70
C TYR A 15 7.19 12.91 1.16
N ASP A 16 7.75 11.91 1.86
CA ASP A 16 7.48 10.49 1.60
C ASP A 16 5.98 10.19 1.71
N ALA A 17 5.34 10.64 2.79
CA ALA A 17 3.92 10.45 3.04
C ALA A 17 3.05 11.13 1.97
N ASP A 18 3.34 12.39 1.63
CA ASP A 18 2.67 13.13 0.56
C ASP A 18 2.78 12.39 -0.78
N MET A 19 3.95 11.86 -1.12
CA MET A 19 4.16 11.16 -2.38
C MET A 19 3.41 9.82 -2.43
N GLY A 20 3.41 9.07 -1.32
CA GLY A 20 2.63 7.83 -1.20
C GLY A 20 1.13 8.07 -1.33
N THR A 21 0.61 9.12 -0.70
CA THR A 21 -0.82 9.44 -0.70
C THR A 21 -1.29 10.18 -1.95
N ALA A 22 -0.41 10.91 -2.65
CA ALA A 22 -0.72 11.68 -3.86
C ALA A 22 -0.59 10.88 -5.19
N GLY A 23 -0.39 9.56 -5.11
CA GLY A 23 -0.47 8.69 -6.28
C GLY A 23 0.50 7.51 -6.28
N LEU A 24 1.55 7.53 -5.45
CA LEU A 24 2.55 6.46 -5.45
C LEU A 24 2.28 5.32 -4.45
N CYS A 25 1.09 5.24 -3.87
CA CYS A 25 0.69 4.14 -2.96
C CYS A 25 0.96 2.75 -3.56
N GLY A 26 0.74 2.57 -4.87
CA GLY A 26 1.07 1.33 -5.57
C GLY A 26 2.57 1.04 -5.64
N THR A 27 3.40 2.09 -5.78
CA THR A 27 4.86 1.99 -5.73
C THR A 27 5.33 1.54 -4.35
N PHE A 28 4.81 2.18 -3.29
CA PHE A 28 5.13 1.84 -1.91
C PHE A 28 4.73 0.40 -1.57
N ALA A 29 3.51 0.01 -1.92
CA ALA A 29 3.01 -1.34 -1.72
C ALA A 29 3.89 -2.40 -2.41
N LEU A 30 4.38 -2.12 -3.62
CA LEU A 30 5.31 -3.00 -4.33
C LEU A 30 6.68 -3.07 -3.63
N ALA A 31 7.20 -1.94 -3.13
CA ALA A 31 8.46 -1.90 -2.38
C ALA A 31 8.34 -2.73 -1.08
N LEU A 32 7.23 -2.58 -0.35
CA LEU A 32 6.96 -3.36 0.85
C LEU A 32 6.87 -4.87 0.53
N LYS A 33 6.22 -5.25 -0.56
CA LYS A 33 6.17 -6.66 -1.03
C LYS A 33 7.54 -7.21 -1.43
N GLU A 34 8.42 -6.37 -1.97
CA GLU A 34 9.79 -6.77 -2.31
C GLU A 34 10.60 -7.09 -1.04
N VAL A 35 10.48 -6.26 -0.01
CA VAL A 35 11.21 -6.45 1.26
C VAL A 35 10.59 -7.54 2.14
N PHE A 36 9.26 -7.68 2.07
CA PHE A 36 8.47 -8.63 2.85
C PHE A 36 7.59 -9.49 1.93
N PRO A 37 8.12 -10.58 1.35
CA PRO A 37 7.39 -11.41 0.40
C PRO A 37 6.08 -12.00 0.94
N GLN A 38 5.90 -12.04 2.26
CA GLN A 38 4.70 -12.53 2.93
C GLN A 38 3.54 -11.53 3.00
N VAL A 39 3.73 -10.24 2.68
CA VAL A 39 2.61 -9.29 2.69
C VAL A 39 1.71 -9.53 1.49
N ASP A 40 0.40 -9.49 1.68
CA ASP A 40 -0.56 -9.48 0.58
C ASP A 40 -0.81 -8.06 0.09
N LEU A 41 -1.39 -7.92 -1.09
CA LEU A 41 -1.65 -6.63 -1.73
C LEU A 41 -3.15 -6.52 -2.03
N ALA A 42 -3.73 -5.35 -1.80
CA ALA A 42 -5.10 -5.07 -2.18
C ALA A 42 -5.27 -3.66 -2.72
N LEU A 43 -6.21 -3.53 -3.65
CA LEU A 43 -6.71 -2.25 -4.11
C LEU A 43 -7.90 -1.83 -3.24
N ILE A 44 -8.03 -0.54 -2.99
CA ILE A 44 -9.27 0.07 -2.52
C ILE A 44 -10.06 0.48 -3.76
N CYS A 45 -11.08 -0.31 -4.07
CA CYS A 45 -11.87 -0.16 -5.29
C CYS A 45 -13.23 0.47 -5.03
N LEU A 46 -13.70 1.32 -5.94
CA LEU A 46 -15.04 1.90 -5.87
C LEU A 46 -16.10 0.84 -6.12
N LYS A 47 -17.19 0.90 -5.35
CA LYS A 47 -18.40 0.11 -5.61
C LYS A 47 -19.45 0.91 -6.37
N GLY A 48 -20.17 0.23 -7.26
CA GLY A 48 -21.37 0.76 -7.90
C GLY A 48 -22.60 0.65 -7.01
N ALA A 49 -23.74 1.15 -7.52
CA ALA A 49 -25.04 1.06 -6.85
C ALA A 49 -25.52 -0.39 -6.66
N ASP A 50 -25.01 -1.33 -7.47
CA ASP A 50 -25.27 -2.77 -7.36
C ASP A 50 -24.39 -3.48 -6.31
N GLY A 51 -23.54 -2.73 -5.60
CA GLY A 51 -22.64 -3.23 -4.56
C GLY A 51 -21.40 -3.95 -5.09
N LYS A 52 -21.17 -3.95 -6.41
CA LYS A 52 -20.01 -4.61 -7.03
C LYS A 52 -18.89 -3.61 -7.31
N VAL A 53 -17.65 -4.11 -7.36
CA VAL A 53 -16.49 -3.34 -7.82
C VAL A 53 -16.74 -2.83 -9.23
N GLN A 54 -16.56 -1.52 -9.42
CA GLN A 54 -16.63 -0.90 -10.73
C GLN A 54 -15.38 -1.29 -11.53
N MET A 55 -15.57 -1.65 -12.80
CA MET A 55 -14.49 -1.99 -13.72
C MET A 55 -14.39 -0.91 -14.80
N GLY A 56 -13.18 -0.52 -15.14
CA GLY A 56 -12.87 0.37 -16.26
C GLY A 56 -13.36 -0.24 -17.57
N ALA A 57 -14.20 0.51 -18.30
CA ALA A 57 -14.87 0.01 -19.49
C ALA A 57 -13.92 -0.28 -20.67
N SER A 58 -12.77 0.39 -20.72
CA SER A 58 -11.80 0.30 -21.83
C SER A 58 -10.66 -0.67 -21.58
N ASP A 59 -10.30 -0.96 -20.33
CA ASP A 59 -9.10 -1.70 -19.94
C ASP A 59 -9.38 -2.90 -19.03
N GLY A 60 -10.60 -3.03 -18.50
CA GLY A 60 -10.95 -4.07 -17.53
C GLY A 60 -10.16 -3.98 -16.23
N ILE A 61 -9.59 -2.81 -15.92
CA ILE A 61 -8.89 -2.54 -14.65
C ILE A 61 -9.93 -2.08 -13.63
N PRO A 62 -9.92 -2.57 -12.38
CA PRO A 62 -10.83 -2.07 -11.35
C PRO A 62 -10.72 -0.55 -11.22
N VAL A 63 -11.82 0.16 -11.03
CA VAL A 63 -11.77 1.59 -10.68
C VAL A 63 -11.31 1.68 -9.23
N TRP A 64 -10.06 2.06 -9.02
CA TRP A 64 -9.39 2.06 -7.73
C TRP A 64 -8.98 3.47 -7.32
N LYS A 65 -8.76 3.65 -6.01
CA LYS A 65 -8.41 4.94 -5.40
C LYS A 65 -7.14 4.89 -4.57
N HIS A 66 -6.80 3.73 -4.02
CA HIS A 66 -5.61 3.54 -3.21
C HIS A 66 -5.13 2.08 -3.26
N VAL A 67 -3.89 1.83 -2.84
CA VAL A 67 -3.31 0.49 -2.69
C VAL A 67 -2.78 0.33 -1.29
N VAL A 68 -3.14 -0.77 -0.64
CA VAL A 68 -2.64 -1.13 0.69
C VAL A 68 -1.95 -2.50 0.65
N ALA A 69 -1.00 -2.69 1.56
CA ALA A 69 -0.47 -4.01 1.87
C ALA A 69 -1.18 -4.61 3.08
N LEU A 70 -1.18 -5.93 3.20
CA LEU A 70 -1.84 -6.67 4.26
C LEU A 70 -0.88 -7.66 4.89
N HIS A 71 -0.81 -7.65 6.22
CA HIS A 71 -0.06 -8.66 6.96
C HIS A 71 -0.77 -8.95 8.30
N ASP A 72 -1.06 -10.22 8.57
CA ASP A 72 -1.70 -10.66 9.82
C ASP A 72 -2.98 -9.86 10.20
N GLY A 73 -3.77 -9.48 9.19
CA GLY A 73 -5.01 -8.71 9.37
C GLY A 73 -4.82 -7.20 9.54
N VAL A 74 -3.58 -6.71 9.51
CA VAL A 74 -3.24 -5.28 9.56
C VAL A 74 -3.11 -4.73 8.14
N LEU A 75 -3.73 -3.58 7.88
CA LEU A 75 -3.53 -2.81 6.65
C LEU A 75 -2.33 -1.88 6.83
N LEU A 76 -1.48 -1.85 5.82
CA LEU A 76 -0.23 -1.11 5.83
C LEU A 76 -0.15 -0.19 4.61
N ASP A 77 0.25 1.05 4.84
CA ASP A 77 0.66 2.01 3.81
C ASP A 77 1.92 2.77 4.27
N VAL A 78 2.24 3.89 3.61
CA VAL A 78 3.44 4.69 3.90
C VAL A 78 3.43 5.29 5.31
N ASP A 79 2.23 5.52 5.89
CA ASP A 79 2.05 6.04 7.25
C ASP A 79 2.08 4.92 8.31
N GLY A 80 2.29 3.66 7.89
CA GLY A 80 2.31 2.49 8.75
C GLY A 80 0.95 1.81 8.81
N SER A 81 0.45 1.55 10.02
CA SER A 81 -0.83 0.84 10.19
C SER A 81 -2.02 1.77 9.96
N VAL A 82 -2.91 1.37 9.07
CA VAL A 82 -4.13 2.13 8.76
C VAL A 82 -5.40 1.34 9.01
N LYS A 83 -6.50 2.07 9.19
CA LYS A 83 -7.84 1.48 9.31
C LYS A 83 -8.58 1.59 7.99
N LEU A 84 -9.25 0.50 7.60
CA LEU A 84 -10.02 0.46 6.35
C LEU A 84 -11.06 1.59 6.26
N GLU A 85 -11.76 1.89 7.35
CA GLU A 85 -12.75 2.96 7.43
C GLU A 85 -12.16 4.33 7.08
N HIS A 86 -10.98 4.66 7.63
CA HIS A 86 -10.30 5.92 7.35
C HIS A 86 -9.80 5.99 5.91
N VAL A 87 -9.27 4.89 5.38
CA VAL A 87 -8.81 4.83 3.99
C VAL A 87 -9.99 5.02 3.02
N ILE A 88 -11.13 4.38 3.28
CA ILE A 88 -12.33 4.58 2.46
C ILE A 88 -12.83 6.02 2.56
N GLU A 89 -12.90 6.59 3.77
CA GLU A 89 -13.30 7.99 3.97
C GLU A 89 -12.38 8.97 3.23
N ASN A 90 -11.06 8.77 3.31
CA ASN A 90 -10.09 9.70 2.72
C ASN A 90 -9.98 9.58 1.20
N TYR A 91 -10.12 8.36 0.65
CA TYR A 91 -9.83 8.12 -0.78
C TYR A 91 -11.08 7.86 -1.62
N CYS A 92 -12.24 7.60 -1.02
CA CYS A 92 -13.47 7.31 -1.74
C CYS A 92 -14.62 8.30 -1.45
N TRP A 93 -14.34 9.42 -0.78
CA TRP A 93 -15.35 10.45 -0.43
C TRP A 93 -16.08 11.03 -1.65
N ASP A 94 -15.45 11.02 -2.83
CA ASP A 94 -16.00 11.56 -4.07
C ASP A 94 -16.90 10.56 -4.83
N ASN A 95 -17.04 9.32 -4.33
CA ASN A 95 -17.89 8.31 -4.97
C ASN A 95 -19.39 8.59 -4.75
N THR A 96 -19.94 9.44 -5.61
CA THR A 96 -21.38 9.79 -5.62
C THR A 96 -22.30 8.68 -6.14
N VAL A 97 -21.75 7.57 -6.65
CA VAL A 97 -22.49 6.54 -7.41
C VAL A 97 -22.71 5.25 -6.61
N GLY A 98 -22.13 5.10 -5.42
CA GLY A 98 -22.24 3.87 -4.63
C GLY A 98 -21.84 3.96 -3.17
N SER A 99 -21.81 2.81 -2.50
CA SER A 99 -21.53 2.67 -1.06
C SER A 99 -20.03 2.50 -0.78
N GLY A 100 -19.25 3.58 -0.91
CA GLY A 100 -17.84 3.60 -0.50
C GLY A 100 -16.90 2.74 -1.36
N GLY A 101 -15.86 2.20 -0.72
CA GLY A 101 -14.86 1.33 -1.31
C GLY A 101 -14.84 -0.08 -0.69
N ASP A 102 -14.20 -1.03 -1.37
CA ASP A 102 -13.94 -2.38 -0.85
C ASP A 102 -12.50 -2.81 -1.15
N LEU A 103 -11.99 -3.75 -0.37
CA LEU A 103 -10.68 -4.35 -0.59
C LEU A 103 -10.79 -5.38 -1.71
N TYR A 104 -10.02 -5.18 -2.77
CA TYR A 104 -9.87 -6.14 -3.85
C TYR A 104 -8.46 -6.72 -3.83
N PRO A 105 -8.27 -7.98 -3.37
CA PRO A 105 -6.96 -8.61 -3.37
C PRO A 105 -6.35 -8.70 -4.76
N VAL A 106 -5.06 -8.42 -4.88
CA VAL A 106 -4.32 -8.46 -6.14
C VAL A 106 -2.98 -9.14 -5.98
N SER A 107 -2.54 -9.84 -7.03
CA SER A 107 -1.16 -10.35 -7.09
C SER A 107 -0.20 -9.19 -7.40
N ALA A 108 1.07 -9.35 -7.03
CA ALA A 108 2.11 -8.37 -7.37
C ALA A 108 2.27 -8.20 -8.89
N ALA A 109 2.11 -9.27 -9.66
CA ALA A 109 2.14 -9.20 -11.12
C ALA A 109 0.99 -8.34 -11.66
N ARG A 110 -0.24 -8.57 -11.17
CA ARG A 110 -1.40 -7.79 -11.58
C ARG A 110 -1.31 -6.34 -11.11
N LEU A 111 -0.79 -6.08 -9.91
CA LEU A 111 -0.59 -4.72 -9.43
C LEU A 111 0.39 -3.97 -10.34
N ARG A 112 1.51 -4.60 -10.75
CA ARG A 112 2.46 -4.00 -11.71
C ARG A 112 1.80 -3.64 -13.03
N GLU A 113 0.99 -4.54 -13.59
CA GLU A 113 0.22 -4.24 -14.81
C GLU A 113 -0.66 -3.00 -14.63
N ILE A 114 -1.35 -2.89 -13.49
CA ILE A 114 -2.24 -1.77 -13.18
C ILE A 114 -1.44 -0.47 -13.04
N VAL A 115 -0.42 -0.42 -12.17
CA VAL A 115 0.30 0.83 -11.88
C VAL A 115 1.17 1.30 -13.04
N PHE A 116 1.66 0.38 -13.87
CA PHE A 116 2.40 0.73 -15.09
C PHE A 116 1.48 1.21 -16.21
N SER A 117 0.21 0.80 -16.23
CA SER A 117 -0.75 1.30 -17.22
C SER A 117 -1.15 2.76 -16.98
N ASP A 118 -1.11 3.23 -15.73
CA ASP A 118 -1.51 4.59 -15.34
C ASP A 118 -0.35 5.60 -15.42
N ASN A 119 0.92 5.17 -15.55
CA ASN A 119 2.16 5.98 -15.61
C ASN A 119 2.37 7.02 -14.48
N LYS A 120 1.37 7.29 -13.64
CA LYS A 120 1.38 8.21 -12.51
C LYS A 120 1.44 7.48 -11.17
N SER A 121 1.12 6.18 -11.18
CA SER A 121 1.06 5.35 -9.97
C SER A 121 2.35 4.58 -9.71
N PHE A 122 3.34 4.73 -10.59
CA PHE A 122 4.63 4.08 -10.47
C PHE A 122 5.81 5.02 -10.76
N ASP A 123 6.81 5.01 -9.88
CA ASP A 123 8.09 5.69 -10.06
C ASP A 123 9.25 4.80 -9.57
N ASP A 124 10.18 4.48 -10.47
CA ASP A 124 11.33 3.61 -10.18
C ASP A 124 12.28 4.17 -9.11
N ARG A 125 12.41 5.49 -9.00
CA ARG A 125 13.32 6.13 -8.05
C ARG A 125 12.75 6.00 -6.64
N TRP A 126 11.44 6.20 -6.51
CA TRP A 126 10.73 6.01 -5.25
C TRP A 126 10.69 4.55 -4.83
N PHE A 127 10.45 3.65 -5.79
CA PHE A 127 10.53 2.22 -5.54
C PHE A 127 11.89 1.82 -4.96
N ALA A 128 12.99 2.24 -5.60
CA ALA A 128 14.34 1.94 -5.12
C ALA A 128 14.62 2.56 -3.74
N LYS A 129 14.28 3.84 -3.55
CA LYS A 129 14.45 4.53 -2.25
C LYS A 129 13.71 3.79 -1.14
N TRP A 130 12.41 3.57 -1.29
CA TRP A 130 11.59 2.96 -0.25
C TRP A 130 11.98 1.51 0.04
N SER A 131 12.31 0.72 -0.99
CA SER A 131 12.83 -0.63 -0.77
C SER A 131 14.12 -0.63 0.07
N ASP A 132 15.03 0.32 -0.17
CA ASP A 132 16.28 0.42 0.59
C ASP A 132 16.07 0.96 2.01
N ASP A 133 15.19 1.95 2.19
CA ASP A 133 14.80 2.48 3.51
C ASP A 133 14.17 1.37 4.37
N LEU A 134 13.22 0.62 3.81
CA LEU A 134 12.55 -0.50 4.49
C LEU A 134 13.52 -1.63 4.84
N ARG A 135 14.49 -1.96 3.98
CA ARG A 135 15.53 -2.96 4.28
C ARG A 135 16.39 -2.53 5.46
N ARG A 136 16.87 -1.28 5.46
CA ARG A 136 17.70 -0.74 6.54
C ARG A 136 16.94 -0.71 7.86
N ALA A 137 15.67 -0.29 7.84
CA ALA A 137 14.81 -0.29 9.01
C ALA A 137 14.56 -1.71 9.55
N ARG A 138 14.27 -2.67 8.66
CA ARG A 138 14.09 -4.09 9.01
C ARG A 138 15.30 -4.64 9.74
N ASP A 139 16.48 -4.43 9.17
CA ASP A 139 17.74 -4.95 9.73
C ASP A 139 18.02 -4.31 11.10
N THR A 140 17.75 -3.00 11.25
CA THR A 140 17.84 -2.29 12.54
C THR A 140 16.89 -2.87 13.60
N VAL A 141 15.63 -3.15 13.25
CA VAL A 141 14.65 -3.75 14.17
C VAL A 141 15.06 -5.17 14.58
N LEU A 142 15.59 -5.97 13.64
CA LEU A 142 16.09 -7.33 13.93
C LEU A 142 17.28 -7.32 14.90
N GLU A 143 18.21 -6.39 14.73
CA GLU A 143 19.38 -6.24 15.62
C GLU A 143 18.95 -5.89 17.05
N ARG A 144 17.99 -4.96 17.21
CA ARG A 144 17.43 -4.59 18.52
C ARG A 144 16.73 -5.77 19.21
N GLY A 145 15.92 -6.53 18.47
CA GLY A 145 15.23 -7.71 18.99
C GLY A 145 16.20 -8.82 19.43
N SER A 146 17.31 -8.99 18.71
CA SER A 146 18.35 -9.97 19.04
C SER A 146 19.18 -9.56 20.26
N ALA A 147 19.47 -8.27 20.41
CA ALA A 147 20.17 -7.73 21.58
C ALA A 147 19.33 -7.80 22.87
N GLY A 148 18.00 -7.63 22.76
CA GLY A 148 17.09 -7.74 23.90
C GLY A 148 16.88 -9.17 24.42
N LEU A 149 17.12 -10.20 23.60
CA LEU A 149 17.05 -11.61 23.98
C LEU A 149 18.36 -12.15 24.58
N ALA A 150 19.46 -11.40 24.46
CA ALA A 150 20.77 -11.78 24.99
C ALA A 150 21.05 -11.24 26.41
N MET A 151 20.07 -10.55 27.03
CA MET A 151 20.08 -10.12 28.43
C MET A 151 19.10 -10.95 29.27
#